data_AF-A0A7S0HVX2-F1
#
_entry.id   AF-A0A7S0HVX2-F1
#
_cell.length_a   1.000
_cell.length_b   1.000
_cell.length_c   1.000
_cell.angle_alpha   90.00
_cell.angle_beta   90.00
_cell.angle_gamma   90.00
#
_symmetry.space_group_name_H-M   'P 1'
#
loop_
_entity.id
_entity.type
_entity.pdbx_description
1 polymer ?
#
loop_
_entity_poly.entity_id
_entity_poly.type
_entity_poly.pdbx_seq_one_letter_code
_entity_poly.pdbx_strand_id
1 'polypeptide(L)'
;VDWGRGAEKQGRGGPASSSHSEAAKRSRGCGRCNGCVLGDCGACKHCSDKPKFGGRGVTKQACERRTCSAPAQHRMMAANKDEDEDEEERDEQIEREER
;
A
#
# COMPACT_ATOMS: atom_id res chain seq x y z
N VAL A 1 18.29 -25.84 36.97
CA VAL A 1 17.44 -25.92 35.77
C VAL A 1 18.09 -25.06 34.71
N ASP A 2 18.96 -25.68 33.91
CA ASP A 2 19.69 -25.01 32.84
C ASP A 2 19.00 -25.37 31.52
N TRP A 3 18.55 -24.35 30.77
CA TRP A 3 18.00 -24.54 29.44
C TRP A 3 18.71 -23.62 28.45
N GLY A 4 20.02 -23.76 28.34
CA GLY A 4 20.77 -23.26 27.19
C GLY A 4 20.63 -24.20 25.98
N ARG A 5 20.08 -23.70 24.86
CA ARG A 5 20.50 -24.10 23.50
C ARG A 5 19.94 -23.18 22.42
N GLY A 6 20.84 -22.87 21.46
CA GLY A 6 20.76 -21.78 20.51
C GLY A 6 19.69 -21.88 19.43
N ALA A 7 19.28 -20.71 18.96
CA ALA A 7 18.34 -20.54 17.88
C ALA A 7 19.06 -20.52 16.52
N GLU A 8 19.17 -21.69 15.89
CA GLU A 8 19.47 -21.80 14.47
C GLU A 8 18.19 -21.47 13.68
N LYS A 9 18.20 -20.38 12.90
CA LYS A 9 17.06 -19.91 12.10
C LYS A 9 17.37 -20.16 10.62
N GLN A 10 17.21 -21.40 10.16
CA GLN A 10 17.27 -21.75 8.75
C GLN A 10 15.92 -22.30 8.29
N GLY A 11 15.23 -21.58 7.40
CA GLY A 11 14.15 -22.16 6.61
C GLY A 11 13.07 -21.21 6.09
N ARG A 12 12.94 -21.25 4.75
CA ARG A 12 11.74 -21.08 3.89
C ARG A 12 11.51 -19.70 3.24
N GLY A 13 11.61 -19.70 1.90
CA GLY A 13 11.10 -18.67 1.01
C GLY A 13 11.49 -18.97 -0.45
N GLY A 14 10.71 -19.80 -1.14
CA GLY A 14 10.86 -20.02 -2.59
C GLY A 14 10.48 -18.78 -3.42
N PRO A 15 10.70 -18.77 -4.75
CA PRO A 15 10.38 -17.63 -5.58
C PRO A 15 8.87 -17.45 -5.68
N ALA A 16 8.34 -16.44 -4.99
CA ALA A 16 6.98 -15.98 -5.19
C ALA A 16 6.90 -15.31 -6.57
N SER A 17 6.41 -16.05 -7.57
CA SER A 17 5.78 -15.46 -8.74
C SER A 17 4.51 -14.76 -8.25
N SER A 18 4.69 -13.55 -7.72
CA SER A 18 3.57 -12.68 -7.37
C SER A 18 3.06 -12.09 -8.66
N SER A 19 2.00 -12.69 -9.19
CA SER A 19 1.04 -11.98 -10.04
C SER A 19 0.77 -10.64 -9.36
N HIS A 20 1.15 -9.55 -10.00
CA HIS A 20 0.81 -8.21 -9.56
C HIS A 20 -0.70 -8.02 -9.73
N SER A 21 -1.49 -8.60 -8.83
CA SER A 21 -2.73 -7.95 -8.46
C SER A 21 -2.29 -6.71 -7.69
N GLU A 22 -2.28 -5.58 -8.40
CA GLU A 22 -2.17 -4.23 -7.84
C GLU A 22 -3.38 -3.99 -6.91
N ALA A 23 -3.47 -4.73 -5.81
CA ALA A 23 -4.21 -4.33 -4.64
C ALA A 23 -3.52 -3.06 -4.16
N ALA A 24 -3.94 -1.93 -4.74
CA ALA A 24 -3.36 -0.62 -4.54
C ALA A 24 -3.15 -0.44 -3.04
N LYS A 25 -1.89 -0.57 -2.60
CA LYS A 25 -1.53 -0.45 -1.19
C LYS A 25 -2.17 0.85 -0.73
N ARG A 26 -2.99 0.76 0.31
CA ARG A 26 -3.77 1.88 0.85
C ARG A 26 -2.85 3.07 1.19
N SER A 27 -2.50 3.86 0.19
CA SER A 27 -1.54 4.94 0.25
C SER A 27 -2.25 6.15 0.83
N ARG A 28 -1.81 6.63 1.99
CA ARG A 28 -2.35 7.84 2.63
C ARG A 28 -2.27 9.12 1.78
N GLY A 29 -1.68 9.08 0.58
CA GLY A 29 -1.61 10.21 -0.35
C GLY A 29 -2.02 9.83 -1.76
N CYS A 30 -2.36 10.86 -2.54
CA CYS A 30 -2.85 10.77 -3.92
C CYS A 30 -1.85 10.22 -4.95
N GLY A 31 -0.58 10.06 -4.59
CA GLY A 31 0.47 9.55 -5.49
C GLY A 31 0.98 10.51 -6.56
N ARG A 32 0.27 11.60 -6.87
CA ARG A 32 0.58 12.48 -8.03
C ARG A 32 1.00 13.90 -7.66
N CYS A 33 0.65 14.38 -6.47
CA CYS A 33 1.03 15.73 -6.04
C CYS A 33 2.52 15.82 -5.67
N ASN A 34 3.07 17.04 -5.67
CA ASN A 34 4.47 17.32 -5.35
C ASN A 34 4.93 16.65 -4.04
N GLY A 35 4.13 16.68 -2.97
CA GLY A 35 4.50 16.04 -1.71
C GLY A 35 4.51 14.51 -1.76
N CYS A 36 3.68 13.88 -2.60
CA CYS A 36 3.66 12.43 -2.76
C CYS A 36 4.89 11.93 -3.53
N VAL A 37 5.25 12.62 -4.62
CA VAL A 37 6.38 12.27 -5.48
C VAL A 37 7.73 12.68 -4.92
N LEU A 38 7.76 13.63 -3.97
CA LEU A 38 9.01 14.06 -3.34
C LEU A 38 9.69 12.90 -2.58
N GLY A 39 11.02 12.89 -2.62
CA GLY A 39 11.84 12.07 -1.74
C GLY A 39 11.83 12.56 -0.29
N ASP A 40 12.42 11.76 0.60
CA ASP A 40 12.69 12.21 1.96
C ASP A 40 13.79 13.28 1.94
N CYS A 41 13.58 14.43 2.59
CA CYS A 41 14.51 15.57 2.49
C CYS A 41 15.80 15.40 3.31
N GLY A 42 15.88 14.41 4.19
CA GLY A 42 17.05 14.16 5.04
C GLY A 42 17.26 15.14 6.21
N ALA A 43 16.64 16.33 6.18
CA ALA A 43 16.94 17.41 7.14
C ALA A 43 15.84 17.72 8.17
N CYS A 44 14.58 17.33 7.93
CA CYS A 44 13.49 17.57 8.89
C CYS A 44 13.51 16.58 10.06
N LYS A 45 12.83 16.91 11.17
CA LYS A 45 12.82 16.07 12.40
C LYS A 45 12.41 14.62 12.15
N HIS A 46 11.44 14.40 11.25
CA HIS A 46 10.97 13.06 10.90
C HIS A 46 11.97 12.33 10.00
N CYS A 47 12.72 13.04 9.17
CA CYS A 47 13.81 12.43 8.40
C CYS A 47 14.95 12.03 9.34
N SER A 48 15.36 12.90 10.25
CA SER A 48 16.42 12.60 11.22
C SER A 48 16.10 11.39 12.12
N ASP A 49 14.82 11.08 12.36
CA ASP A 49 14.41 9.87 13.10
C ASP A 49 14.44 8.59 12.25
N LYS A 50 14.50 8.64 10.92
CA LYS A 50 14.50 7.40 10.10
C LYS A 50 15.84 6.66 10.23
N PRO A 51 15.83 5.32 10.29
CA PRO A 51 17.06 4.52 10.38
C PRO A 51 18.06 4.75 9.25
N LYS A 52 17.58 4.97 8.01
CA LYS A 52 18.45 5.27 6.86
C LYS A 52 19.20 6.60 6.96
N PHE A 53 18.78 7.49 7.87
CA PHE A 53 19.44 8.76 8.18
C PHE A 53 20.07 8.74 9.59
N GLY A 54 20.24 7.55 10.19
CA GLY A 54 20.88 7.38 11.50
C GLY A 54 19.95 7.55 12.71
N GLY A 55 18.64 7.73 12.49
CA GLY A 55 17.67 7.89 13.57
C GLY A 55 17.20 6.59 14.22
N ARG A 56 16.52 6.72 15.37
CA ARG A 56 16.04 5.59 16.18
C ARG A 56 14.77 4.92 15.64
N GLY A 57 14.05 5.57 14.72
CA GLY A 57 12.82 5.05 14.12
C GLY A 57 11.62 5.02 15.07
N VAL A 58 11.57 5.92 16.06
CA VAL A 58 10.55 5.91 17.11
C VAL A 58 9.26 6.57 16.65
N THR A 59 9.36 7.70 15.96
CA THR A 59 8.19 8.50 15.55
C THR A 59 7.43 7.89 14.37
N LYS A 60 8.15 7.17 13.50
CA LYS A 60 7.61 6.49 12.30
C LYS A 60 6.77 7.40 11.39
N GLN A 61 7.08 8.70 11.35
CA GLN A 61 6.37 9.67 10.53
C GLN A 61 7.00 9.82 9.13
N ALA A 62 6.18 10.29 8.18
CA ALA A 62 6.67 10.73 6.87
C ALA A 62 7.49 12.02 6.99
N CYS A 63 8.34 12.28 5.99
CA CYS A 63 9.03 13.56 5.85
C CYS A 63 8.03 14.72 5.90
N GLU A 64 8.31 15.79 6.64
CA GLU A 64 7.42 16.96 6.75
C GLU A 64 7.14 17.62 5.38
N ARG A 65 8.14 17.58 4.50
CA ARG A 65 8.02 18.10 3.12
C ARG A 65 7.21 17.17 2.21
N ARG A 66 6.95 15.93 2.62
CA ARG A 66 6.11 14.95 1.90
C ARG A 66 4.66 15.02 2.35
N THR A 67 4.08 16.22 2.31
CA THR A 67 2.69 16.45 2.67
C THR A 67 1.81 16.37 1.43
N CYS A 68 0.81 15.48 1.44
CA CYS A 68 -0.12 15.33 0.33
C CYS A 68 -1.16 16.46 0.34
N SER A 69 -1.41 17.09 -0.82
CA SER A 69 -2.43 18.13 -0.96
C SER A 69 -3.87 17.60 -0.89
N ALA A 70 -4.09 16.32 -1.20
CA ALA A 70 -5.42 15.72 -1.21
C ALA A 70 -5.36 14.26 -0.70
N PRO A 71 -5.28 14.07 0.63
CA PRO A 71 -5.14 12.75 1.27
C PRO A 71 -6.44 11.93 1.34
N ALA A 72 -7.61 12.58 1.29
CA ALA A 72 -8.91 11.92 1.46
C ALA A 72 -9.37 11.09 0.24
N GLN A 73 -9.01 11.51 -0.97
CA GLN A 73 -9.51 10.92 -2.22
C GLN A 73 -9.14 9.44 -2.42
N HIS A 74 -8.06 8.97 -1.81
CA HIS A 74 -7.65 7.57 -1.92
C HIS A 74 -8.54 6.61 -1.10
N ARG A 75 -9.29 7.10 -0.10
CA ARG A 75 -10.08 6.23 0.79
C ARG A 75 -11.35 5.69 0.13
N MET A 76 -11.83 6.33 -0.95
CA MET A 76 -13.13 6.05 -1.57
C MET A 76 -13.06 5.03 -2.72
N MET A 77 -11.95 4.96 -3.48
CA MET A 77 -11.82 4.04 -4.63
C MET A 77 -11.69 2.55 -4.26
N ALA A 78 -11.64 2.19 -2.97
CA ALA A 78 -11.55 0.80 -2.54
C ALA A 78 -12.92 0.10 -2.38
N ALA A 79 -14.03 0.77 -2.69
CA ALA A 79 -15.38 0.29 -2.41
C ALA A 79 -16.24 -0.03 -3.66
N ASN A 80 -15.78 0.26 -4.87
CA ASN A 80 -16.58 0.16 -6.09
C ASN A 80 -15.88 -0.70 -7.16
N LYS A 81 -15.57 -1.97 -6.88
CA LYS A 81 -14.96 -2.88 -7.88
C LYS A 81 -15.83 -4.11 -8.19
N ASP A 82 -17.04 -4.16 -7.66
CA ASP A 82 -17.89 -5.36 -7.71
C ASP A 82 -19.18 -5.15 -8.53
N GLU A 83 -19.30 -4.06 -9.30
CA GLU A 83 -20.54 -3.71 -10.04
C GLU A 83 -20.52 -4.05 -11.54
N ASP A 84 -19.39 -4.52 -12.09
CA ASP A 84 -19.26 -4.82 -13.53
C ASP A 84 -19.75 -6.24 -13.92
N GLU A 85 -19.95 -7.15 -12.95
CA GLU A 85 -20.40 -8.53 -13.23
C GLU A 85 -21.91 -8.64 -13.50
N ASP A 86 -22.72 -7.66 -13.05
CA ASP A 86 -24.19 -7.70 -13.16
C ASP A 86 -24.75 -7.16 -14.50
N GLU A 87 -23.91 -6.52 -15.33
CA GLU A 87 -24.35 -5.91 -16.60
C GLU A 87 -24.41 -6.94 -17.75
N GLU A 88 -23.43 -7.85 -17.85
CA GLU A 88 -23.43 -8.91 -18.87
C GLU A 88 -24.61 -9.89 -18.69
N GLU A 89 -24.98 -10.25 -17.46
CA GLU A 89 -26.11 -11.16 -17.20
C GLU A 89 -27.47 -10.53 -17.59
N ARG A 90 -27.59 -9.20 -17.45
CA ARG A 90 -28.80 -8.46 -17.83
C ARG A 90 -28.99 -8.44 -19.35
N ASP A 91 -27.92 -8.22 -20.10
CA ASP A 91 -27.97 -8.18 -21.57
C ASP A 91 -28.34 -9.55 -22.17
N GLU A 92 -27.78 -10.64 -21.63
CA GLU A 92 -28.15 -12.00 -22.03
C GLU A 92 -29.63 -12.32 -21.74
N GLN A 93 -30.20 -11.76 -20.67
CA GLN A 93 -31.60 -11.95 -20.33
C GLN A 93 -32.54 -11.20 -21.28
N ILE A 94 -32.18 -9.98 -21.69
CA ILE A 94 -32.94 -9.18 -22.67
C ILE A 94 -32.99 -9.90 -24.02
N GLU A 95 -31.85 -10.39 -24.52
CA GLU A 95 -31.81 -11.14 -25.79
C GLU A 95 -32.62 -12.44 -25.76
N ARG A 96 -32.75 -13.07 -24.58
CA ARG A 96 -33.58 -14.26 -24.40
C ARG A 96 -35.07 -13.95 -24.42
N GLU A 97 -35.48 -12.79 -23.91
CA GLU A 97 -36.88 -12.36 -23.87
C GLU A 97 -37.38 -11.80 -25.21
N GLU A 98 -36.49 -11.26 -26.05
CA GLU A 98 -36.83 -10.75 -27.39
C GLU A 98 -36.90 -11.83 -28.49
N ARG A 99 -36.61 -13.10 -28.16
CA ARG A 99 -36.73 -14.26 -29.07
C ARG A 99 -38.10 -14.94 -28.98
#